data_AF-A0A2W1GV09-F1
#
_entry.id   AF-A0A2W1GV09-F1
#
_cell.length_a   1.000
_cell.length_b   1.000
_cell.length_c   1.000
_cell.angle_alpha   90.00
_cell.angle_beta   90.00
_cell.angle_gamma   90.00
#
_symmetry.space_group_name_H-M   'P 1'
#
loop_
_entity.id
_entity.type
_entity.pdbx_description
1 polymer ?
#
loop_
_entity_poly.entity_id
_entity_poly.type
_entity_poly.pdbx_seq_one_letter_code
_entity_poly.pdbx_strand_id
1 'polypeptide(L)'
;MTPTVTLYELCVPVLRKAMQNHLVVLKKGEEWCEENGYPHSKLLDARLSPDMHPLSLQIFFQVTTATRALQRLANMEVPTFNFGAASFQDLYTQIEEALQCFEEARPECFGGKDKMPVTIDVPNMWHFDLNGLTYLQEFVMPNL
;
A
#
# COMPACT_ATOMS: atom_id res chain seq x y z
N MET A 1 -20.69 19.80 -19.37
CA MET A 1 -20.72 18.58 -18.54
C MET A 1 -19.65 18.73 -17.48
N THR A 2 -19.99 18.63 -16.20
CA THR A 2 -19.00 18.61 -15.11
C THR A 2 -18.21 17.31 -15.22
N PRO A 3 -16.87 17.31 -15.22
CA PRO A 3 -16.10 16.07 -15.19
C PRO A 3 -16.52 15.26 -13.96
N THR A 4 -16.90 14.00 -14.17
CA THR A 4 -17.25 13.08 -13.09
C THR A 4 -15.99 12.32 -12.71
N VAL A 5 -15.61 12.40 -11.44
CA VAL A 5 -14.46 11.68 -10.91
C VAL A 5 -14.77 10.18 -10.89
N THR A 6 -13.88 9.39 -11.47
CA THR A 6 -13.96 7.93 -11.55
C THR A 6 -13.29 7.25 -10.36
N LEU A 7 -13.66 5.99 -10.10
CA LEU A 7 -13.01 5.20 -9.06
C LEU A 7 -11.50 5.03 -9.33
N TYR A 8 -11.10 4.92 -10.60
CA TYR A 8 -9.69 4.89 -11.00
C TYR A 8 -8.94 6.14 -10.54
N GLU A 9 -9.50 7.33 -10.80
CA GLU A 9 -8.88 8.62 -10.45
C GLU A 9 -8.73 8.81 -8.94
N LEU A 10 -9.66 8.27 -8.14
CA LEU A 10 -9.57 8.27 -6.68
C LEU A 10 -8.59 7.21 -6.13
N CYS A 11 -8.32 6.17 -6.91
CA CYS A 11 -7.52 5.02 -6.46
C CYS A 11 -6.08 5.11 -6.98
N VAL A 12 -5.84 4.76 -8.24
CA VAL A 12 -4.50 4.45 -8.77
C VAL A 12 -3.54 5.63 -8.66
N PRO A 13 -3.89 6.88 -9.06
CA PRO A 13 -2.97 8.00 -8.93
C PRO A 13 -2.60 8.32 -7.48
N VAL A 14 -3.54 8.14 -6.54
CA VAL A 14 -3.34 8.41 -5.11
C VAL A 14 -2.40 7.37 -4.49
N LEU A 15 -2.70 6.07 -4.70
CA LEU A 15 -1.88 4.98 -4.19
C LEU A 15 -0.45 5.02 -4.76
N ARG A 16 -0.32 5.27 -6.07
CA ARG A 16 0.97 5.45 -6.73
C ARG A 16 1.77 6.59 -6.10
N LYS A 17 1.13 7.73 -5.84
CA LYS A 17 1.80 8.89 -5.22
C LYS A 17 2.27 8.58 -3.79
N ALA A 18 1.47 7.86 -3.01
CA ALA A 18 1.87 7.41 -1.67
C ALA A 18 3.12 6.52 -1.73
N MET A 19 3.14 5.51 -2.60
CA MET A 19 4.29 4.61 -2.76
C MET A 19 5.56 5.34 -3.23
N GLN A 20 5.44 6.27 -4.18
CA GLN A 20 6.58 7.12 -4.58
C GLN A 20 7.14 7.93 -3.41
N ASN A 21 6.25 8.48 -2.56
CA ASN A 21 6.68 9.23 -1.38
C ASN A 21 7.36 8.31 -0.36
N HIS A 22 6.86 7.08 -0.15
CA HIS A 22 7.49 6.11 0.74
C HIS A 22 8.91 5.77 0.29
N LEU A 23 9.12 5.52 -1.01
CA LEU A 23 10.45 5.27 -1.57
C LEU A 23 11.42 6.43 -1.28
N VAL A 24 10.97 7.67 -1.47
CA VAL A 24 11.79 8.87 -1.19
C VAL A 24 12.13 8.99 0.29
N VAL A 25 11.18 8.74 1.19
CA VAL A 25 11.41 8.84 2.64
C VAL A 25 12.35 7.74 3.13
N LEU A 26 12.20 6.51 2.64
CA LEU A 26 13.08 5.41 3.00
C LEU A 26 14.52 5.64 2.54
N LYS A 27 14.71 6.16 1.31
CA LYS A 27 16.05 6.54 0.80
C LYS A 27 16.73 7.57 1.69
N LYS A 28 16.00 8.60 2.12
CA LYS A 28 16.54 9.56 3.10
C LYS A 28 16.89 8.91 4.44
N GLY A 29 16.12 7.92 4.87
CA GLY A 29 16.39 7.16 6.09
C GLY A 29 17.67 6.34 5.97
N GLU A 30 17.88 5.68 4.83
CA GLU A 30 19.12 4.95 4.52
C GLU A 30 20.33 5.89 4.44
N GLU A 31 20.25 6.97 3.66
CA GLU A 31 21.29 7.99 3.54
C GLU A 31 21.69 8.53 4.92
N TRP A 32 20.71 8.87 5.77
CA TRP A 32 20.99 9.32 7.13
C TRP A 32 21.69 8.26 7.98
N CYS A 33 21.31 6.98 7.82
CA CYS A 33 21.98 5.90 8.53
C CYS A 33 23.46 5.80 8.16
N GLU A 34 23.77 5.89 6.86
CA GLU A 34 25.14 5.87 6.33
C GLU A 34 25.96 7.07 6.83
N GLU A 35 25.41 8.29 6.75
CA GLU A 35 26.07 9.52 7.19
C GLU A 35 26.39 9.54 8.69
N ASN A 36 25.58 8.85 9.50
CA ASN A 36 25.69 8.88 10.96
C ASN A 36 26.26 7.57 11.55
N GLY A 37 26.66 6.61 10.72
CA GLY A 37 27.12 5.29 11.17
C GLY A 37 26.06 4.52 11.97
N TYR A 38 24.78 4.82 11.73
CA TYR A 38 23.67 4.16 12.40
C TYR A 38 23.35 2.84 11.68
N PRO A 39 23.29 1.68 12.37
CA PRO A 39 23.03 0.41 11.69
C PRO A 39 21.65 0.40 11.02
N HIS A 40 21.57 -0.02 9.76
CA HIS A 40 20.30 -0.04 9.00
C HIS A 40 19.23 -0.88 9.72
N SER A 41 19.62 -2.03 10.28
CA SER A 41 18.75 -2.89 11.06
C SER A 41 18.10 -2.16 12.24
N LYS A 42 18.81 -1.23 12.88
CA LYS A 42 18.24 -0.45 14.00
C LYS A 42 17.13 0.49 13.55
N LEU A 43 17.17 1.03 12.33
CA LEU A 43 16.09 1.87 11.81
C LEU A 43 14.93 1.02 11.29
N LEU A 44 15.23 -0.09 10.63
CA LEU A 44 14.22 -1.04 10.15
C LEU A 44 13.42 -1.69 11.28
N ASP A 45 14.09 -1.98 12.41
CA ASP A 45 13.47 -2.55 13.63
C ASP A 45 12.82 -1.48 14.53
N ALA A 46 12.98 -0.19 14.21
CA ALA A 46 12.49 0.89 15.04
C ALA A 46 10.96 0.89 15.13
N ARG A 47 10.44 1.26 16.29
CA ARG A 47 9.01 1.32 16.63
C ARG A 47 8.68 2.64 17.29
N LEU A 48 7.45 3.11 17.12
CA LEU A 48 6.94 4.28 17.85
C LEU A 48 6.57 3.94 19.30
N SER A 49 6.10 2.70 19.54
CA SER A 49 5.74 2.16 20.85
C SER A 49 6.11 0.67 20.93
N PRO A 50 6.41 0.11 22.12
CA PRO A 50 6.82 -1.30 22.25
C PRO A 50 5.82 -2.33 21.67
N ASP A 51 4.53 -1.99 21.65
CA ASP A 51 3.43 -2.82 21.15
C ASP A 51 3.07 -2.56 19.68
N MET A 52 3.72 -1.60 19.02
CA MET A 52 3.52 -1.31 17.59
C MET A 52 4.47 -2.10 16.71
N HIS A 53 4.04 -2.44 15.48
CA HIS A 53 4.89 -3.06 14.47
C HIS A 53 6.09 -2.16 14.08
N PRO A 54 7.26 -2.75 13.77
CA PRO A 54 8.45 -2.02 13.33
C PRO A 54 8.29 -1.46 11.92
N LEU A 55 9.17 -0.51 11.55
CA LEU A 55 9.15 0.15 10.24
C LEU A 55 9.06 -0.83 9.06
N SER A 56 9.83 -1.92 9.08
CA SER A 56 9.81 -2.93 8.00
C SER A 56 8.43 -3.56 7.79
N LEU A 57 7.69 -3.84 8.87
CA LEU A 57 6.33 -4.37 8.80
C LEU A 57 5.30 -3.30 8.44
N GLN A 58 5.50 -2.05 8.87
CA GLN A 58 4.63 -0.94 8.44
C GLN A 58 4.65 -0.84 6.90
N ILE A 59 5.83 -0.84 6.27
CA ILE A 59 5.94 -0.80 4.80
C ILE A 59 5.27 -2.01 4.14
N PHE A 60 5.41 -3.22 4.70
CA PHE A 60 4.69 -4.39 4.20
C PHE A 60 3.16 -4.17 4.21
N PHE A 61 2.60 -3.64 5.29
CA PHE A 61 1.16 -3.37 5.37
C PHE A 61 0.72 -2.28 4.39
N GLN A 62 1.53 -1.24 4.16
CA GLN A 62 1.25 -0.20 3.17
C GLN A 62 1.21 -0.77 1.75
N VAL A 63 2.24 -1.51 1.35
CA VAL A 63 2.35 -2.13 0.03
C VAL A 63 1.22 -3.13 -0.22
N THR A 64 0.94 -4.00 0.77
CA THR A 64 -0.13 -5.00 0.63
C THR A 64 -1.52 -4.38 0.62
N THR A 65 -1.77 -3.33 1.40
CA THR A 65 -3.06 -2.61 1.40
C THR A 65 -3.30 -1.94 0.04
N ALA A 66 -2.27 -1.26 -0.50
CA ALA A 66 -2.36 -0.59 -1.79
C ALA A 66 -2.59 -1.57 -2.95
N THR A 67 -1.89 -2.71 -2.98
CA THR A 67 -2.03 -3.70 -4.05
C THR A 67 -3.30 -4.55 -3.91
N ARG A 68 -3.76 -4.86 -2.69
CA ARG A 68 -5.08 -5.47 -2.45
C ARG A 68 -6.23 -4.59 -2.95
N ALA A 69 -6.05 -3.28 -2.99
CA ALA A 69 -7.03 -2.40 -3.62
C ALA A 69 -7.19 -2.70 -5.12
N LEU A 70 -6.09 -2.97 -5.84
CA LEU A 70 -6.14 -3.38 -7.25
C LEU A 70 -6.78 -4.76 -7.42
N GLN A 71 -6.47 -5.72 -6.55
CA GLN A 71 -7.11 -7.03 -6.59
C GLN A 71 -8.64 -6.92 -6.46
N ARG A 72 -9.12 -6.15 -5.47
CA ARG A 72 -10.56 -6.06 -5.17
C ARG A 72 -11.32 -5.14 -6.11
N LEU A 73 -10.71 -4.01 -6.51
CA LEU A 73 -11.37 -2.98 -7.31
C LEU A 73 -11.12 -3.08 -8.80
N ALA A 74 -10.15 -3.89 -9.23
CA ALA A 74 -9.82 -4.08 -10.64
C ALA A 74 -9.61 -5.54 -11.05
N ASN A 75 -9.79 -6.51 -10.13
CA ASN A 75 -9.56 -7.93 -10.37
C ASN A 75 -8.16 -8.25 -10.93
N MET A 76 -7.15 -7.45 -10.57
CA MET A 76 -5.78 -7.65 -11.02
C MET A 76 -5.09 -8.72 -10.18
N GLU A 77 -4.22 -9.51 -10.80
CA GLU A 77 -3.23 -10.30 -10.05
C GLU A 77 -2.14 -9.36 -9.53
N VAL A 78 -1.68 -9.59 -8.30
CA VAL A 78 -0.61 -8.80 -7.68
C VAL A 78 0.38 -9.75 -7.01
N PRO A 79 1.66 -9.39 -6.90
CA PRO A 79 2.66 -10.27 -6.32
C PRO A 79 2.44 -10.50 -4.83
N THR A 80 3.10 -11.53 -4.31
CA THR A 80 3.19 -11.75 -2.87
C THR A 80 4.41 -11.02 -2.32
N PHE A 81 4.21 -10.27 -1.26
CA PHE A 81 5.23 -9.44 -0.64
C PHE A 81 5.89 -10.15 0.55
N ASN A 82 7.12 -9.75 0.89
CA ASN A 82 7.91 -10.37 1.94
C ASN A 82 7.52 -9.80 3.31
N PHE A 83 7.03 -10.67 4.20
CA PHE A 83 6.72 -10.28 5.58
C PHE A 83 8.01 -10.13 6.39
N GLY A 84 8.34 -8.89 6.76
CA GLY A 84 9.52 -8.60 7.60
C GLY A 84 10.81 -8.52 6.79
N ALA A 85 10.80 -7.76 5.70
CA ALA A 85 11.98 -7.38 4.93
C ALA A 85 13.19 -7.01 5.81
N ALA A 86 14.36 -7.53 5.45
CA ALA A 86 15.57 -7.47 6.27
C ALA A 86 16.50 -6.29 5.90
N SER A 87 16.25 -5.65 4.76
CA SER A 87 17.07 -4.55 4.24
C SER A 87 16.24 -3.45 3.60
N PHE A 88 16.82 -2.26 3.43
CA PHE A 88 16.22 -1.18 2.64
C PHE A 88 15.99 -1.62 1.19
N GLN A 89 16.91 -2.39 0.61
CA GLN A 89 16.76 -2.92 -0.75
C GLN A 89 15.51 -3.80 -0.88
N ASP A 90 15.22 -4.66 0.11
CA ASP A 90 13.99 -5.46 0.11
C ASP A 90 12.74 -4.58 0.20
N LEU A 91 12.78 -3.47 0.95
CA LEU A 91 11.68 -2.51 1.01
C LEU A 91 11.49 -1.79 -0.33
N TYR A 92 12.57 -1.37 -0.98
CA TYR A 92 12.53 -0.73 -2.29
C TYR A 92 11.93 -1.66 -3.34
N THR A 93 12.41 -2.90 -3.41
CA THR A 93 11.90 -3.89 -4.38
C THR A 93 10.40 -4.10 -4.23
N GLN A 94 9.88 -4.24 -3.01
CA GLN A 94 8.44 -4.41 -2.79
C GLN A 94 7.63 -3.15 -3.19
N ILE A 95 8.15 -1.96 -2.94
CA ILE A 95 7.51 -0.71 -3.36
C ILE A 95 7.54 -0.58 -4.89
N GLU A 96 8.65 -0.94 -5.53
CA GLU A 96 8.81 -0.92 -6.98
C GLU A 96 7.88 -1.92 -7.67
N GLU A 97 7.74 -3.13 -7.15
CA GLU A 97 6.75 -4.12 -7.61
C GLU A 97 5.31 -3.59 -7.49
N ALA A 98 4.98 -2.91 -6.39
CA ALA A 98 3.67 -2.27 -6.23
C ALA A 98 3.46 -1.12 -7.24
N LEU A 99 4.51 -0.32 -7.50
CA LEU A 99 4.49 0.74 -8.51
C LEU A 99 4.22 0.17 -9.91
N GLN A 100 4.85 -0.95 -10.25
CA GLN A 100 4.59 -1.65 -11.51
C GLN A 100 3.12 -2.07 -11.64
N CYS A 101 2.51 -2.60 -10.58
CA CYS A 101 1.08 -2.92 -10.60
C CYS A 101 0.21 -1.68 -10.90
N PHE A 102 0.57 -0.49 -10.41
CA PHE A 102 -0.17 0.75 -10.72
C PHE A 102 0.03 1.23 -12.15
N GLU A 103 1.17 0.94 -12.78
CA GLU A 103 1.43 1.24 -14.18
C GLU A 103 0.61 0.35 -15.13
N GLU A 104 0.42 -0.91 -14.74
CA GLU A 104 -0.40 -1.88 -15.50
C GLU A 104 -1.91 -1.66 -15.31
N ALA A 105 -2.31 -0.94 -14.25
CA ALA A 105 -3.71 -0.67 -13.94
C ALA A 105 -4.33 0.32 -14.94
N ARG A 106 -5.37 -0.13 -15.64
CA ARG A 106 -6.10 0.68 -16.62
C ARG A 106 -7.48 1.12 -16.09
N PRO A 107 -7.96 2.34 -16.43
CA PRO A 107 -9.26 2.84 -15.96
C PRO A 107 -10.44 1.89 -16.23
N GLU A 108 -10.41 1.15 -17.34
CA GLU A 108 -11.49 0.27 -17.76
C GLU A 108 -11.69 -0.89 -16.77
N CYS A 109 -10.64 -1.33 -16.08
CA CYS A 109 -10.72 -2.39 -15.08
C CYS A 109 -11.54 -1.99 -13.84
N PHE A 110 -11.73 -0.69 -13.61
CA PHE A 110 -12.47 -0.14 -12.46
C PHE A 110 -13.93 0.21 -12.81
N GLY A 111 -14.35 0.04 -14.06
CA GLY A 111 -15.70 0.39 -14.51
C GLY A 111 -16.79 -0.36 -13.74
N GLY A 112 -17.69 0.36 -13.07
CA GLY A 112 -18.81 -0.20 -12.30
C GLY A 112 -18.42 -0.90 -10.99
N LYS A 113 -17.14 -0.84 -10.60
CA LYS A 113 -16.62 -1.48 -9.40
C LYS A 113 -16.90 -0.70 -8.12
N ASP A 114 -17.27 0.58 -8.26
CA ASP A 114 -17.69 1.48 -7.18
C ASP A 114 -18.87 0.94 -6.38
N LYS A 115 -19.76 0.16 -7.02
CA LYS A 115 -20.96 -0.42 -6.38
C LYS A 115 -20.85 -1.91 -6.09
N MET A 116 -19.77 -2.56 -6.53
CA MET A 116 -19.62 -4.00 -6.35
C MET A 116 -19.33 -4.31 -4.88
N PRO A 117 -19.91 -5.40 -4.34
CA PRO A 117 -19.64 -5.81 -2.97
C PRO A 117 -18.17 -6.18 -2.81
N VAL A 118 -17.58 -5.72 -1.70
CA VAL A 118 -16.24 -6.05 -1.24
C VAL A 118 -16.37 -6.51 0.20
N THR A 119 -16.14 -7.80 0.43
CA THR A 119 -16.11 -8.38 1.77
C THR A 119 -14.67 -8.48 2.26
N ILE A 120 -14.42 -7.98 3.47
CA ILE A 120 -13.18 -8.21 4.22
C ILE A 120 -13.54 -9.06 5.42
N ASP A 121 -13.10 -10.32 5.40
CA ASP A 121 -13.30 -11.24 6.50
C ASP A 121 -11.94 -11.66 7.06
N VAL A 122 -11.71 -11.34 8.33
CA VAL A 122 -10.55 -11.77 9.09
C VAL A 122 -11.06 -12.64 10.24
N PRO A 123 -10.84 -13.96 10.17
CA PRO A 123 -11.40 -14.90 11.13
C PRO A 123 -11.13 -14.52 12.59
N ASN A 124 -12.18 -14.53 13.40
CA ASN A 124 -12.17 -14.17 14.83
C ASN A 124 -11.71 -12.73 15.14
N MET A 125 -11.70 -11.84 14.15
CA MET A 125 -11.28 -10.45 14.33
C MET A 125 -12.28 -9.47 13.74
N TRP A 126 -12.34 -9.34 12.41
CA TRP A 126 -13.14 -8.32 11.75
C TRP A 126 -13.93 -8.89 10.56
N HIS A 127 -15.16 -8.43 10.40
CA HIS A 127 -15.99 -8.68 9.21
C HIS A 127 -16.56 -7.36 8.72
N PHE A 128 -16.29 -7.02 7.46
CA PHE A 128 -16.80 -5.82 6.80
C PHE A 128 -17.45 -6.18 5.46
N ASP A 129 -18.69 -5.74 5.27
CA ASP A 129 -19.37 -5.77 3.97
C ASP A 129 -19.50 -4.35 3.44
N LEU A 130 -18.72 -4.04 2.39
CA LEU A 130 -18.61 -2.71 1.80
C LEU A 130 -18.98 -2.76 0.31
N ASN A 131 -19.20 -1.60 -0.30
CA ASN A 131 -19.08 -1.47 -1.75
C ASN A 131 -17.67 -0.98 -2.12
N GLY A 132 -17.29 -1.04 -3.40
CA GLY A 132 -15.95 -0.66 -3.84
C GLY A 132 -15.54 0.77 -3.50
N LEU A 133 -16.47 1.74 -3.56
CA LEU A 133 -16.17 3.13 -3.19
C LEU A 133 -15.93 3.27 -1.68
N THR A 134 -16.81 2.71 -0.86
CA THR A 134 -16.68 2.70 0.61
C THR A 134 -15.43 1.95 1.04
N TYR A 135 -15.11 0.82 0.41
CA TYR A 135 -13.86 0.11 0.64
C TYR A 135 -12.63 0.98 0.38
N LEU A 136 -12.60 1.71 -0.74
CA LEU A 136 -11.50 2.61 -1.04
C LEU A 136 -11.39 3.73 0.00
N GLN A 137 -12.51 4.39 0.33
CA GLN A 137 -12.52 5.61 1.15
C GLN A 137 -12.38 5.34 2.65
N GLU A 138 -12.99 4.28 3.17
CA GLU A 138 -13.08 4.01 4.60
C GLU A 138 -12.12 2.92 5.08
N PHE A 139 -11.59 2.10 4.17
CA PHE A 139 -10.62 1.06 4.52
C PHE A 139 -9.24 1.33 3.92
N VAL A 140 -9.12 1.47 2.59
CA VAL A 140 -7.81 1.59 1.94
C VAL A 140 -7.13 2.91 2.29
N MET A 141 -7.79 4.05 2.04
CA MET A 141 -7.19 5.38 2.25
C MET A 141 -6.80 5.67 3.70
N PRO A 142 -7.57 5.28 4.73
CA PRO A 142 -7.17 5.53 6.12
C PRO A 142 -6.04 4.63 6.63
N ASN A 143 -5.81 3.49 5.97
CA ASN A 143 -4.74 2.54 6.30
C ASN A 143 -3.53 2.66 5.37
N LEU A 144 -3.40 3.79 4.65
CA LEU A 144 -2.31 4.12 3.74
C LEU A 144 -1.62 5.42 4.16
#